data_AF-A0A7J8F806-F1
#
_entry.id   AF-A0A7J8F806-F1
#
_cell.length_a   1.000
_cell.length_b   1.000
_cell.length_c   1.000
_cell.angle_alpha   90.00
_cell.angle_beta   90.00
_cell.angle_gamma   90.00
#
_symmetry.space_group_name_H-M   'P 1'
#
loop_
_entity.id
_entity.type
_entity.pdbx_description
1 polymer ?
#
loop_
_entity_poly.entity_id
_entity_poly.type
_entity_poly.pdbx_seq_one_letter_code
_entity_poly.pdbx_strand_id
1 'polypeptide(L)'
;MVSSLQKEVLAKDEQVQQLKQEVNQLKSENKEKDHQLEALSSKCSVLKEALKKENAQKEHQEAQEKELKLCRSKIQDMERETKRLKEELRKSTTEQGVISKTLREKSKVEEKLQEDSRRKLLQLQEMGNRESLIKVNLERAVGQLEHFRSQVIKATYGRAQPFLGAPVTDQQVIDKIAQVTEDSISLQQRKWSQQKETQLSNSRQEIAENIEKLTMSLDSCQACMKTACCSKDLEKEVALLRCLQVSPPVSGLQKVALDIVHLSQSWLEDTERLLGDVGIQLSSSDKGLSLYLKYLLEHYKKVTSQTQELQIKISSSQETQKSLLQEALQEHLAEKEKLNEERLQQEEKLRTRVKQLINEKAALEERITQEKNRAREALEEEQRRVQELEKRLAHQKKALEESFVQEKRRVKEALEEEQRRVRELENRLTCQKEVLESNVSHEKRKAKEAIETEKRRVQDLENHLTQQKEISESSIAHEKQKAKEAIEKERRRAQDLENRLTQQQEVRAPGTPAEPPGKPGLGRQPSGLCLCGSLAVGH
;
A
#
# COMPACT_ATOMS: atom_id res chain seq x y z
N MET A 1 -92.75 38.37 -21.59
CA MET A 1 -91.89 38.16 -20.40
C MET A 1 -91.37 36.73 -20.31
N VAL A 2 -92.23 35.71 -20.22
CA VAL A 2 -91.83 34.30 -20.03
C VAL A 2 -90.86 33.77 -21.10
N SER A 3 -91.11 34.05 -22.37
CA SER A 3 -90.22 33.61 -23.48
C SER A 3 -88.83 34.27 -23.48
N SER A 4 -88.71 35.51 -22.96
CA SER A 4 -87.42 36.21 -22.86
C SER A 4 -86.55 35.65 -21.74
N LEU A 5 -87.17 35.34 -20.60
CA LEU A 5 -86.49 34.69 -19.48
C LEU A 5 -86.07 33.25 -19.85
N GLN A 6 -86.88 32.51 -20.62
CA GLN A 6 -86.50 31.19 -21.11
C GLN A 6 -85.27 31.23 -22.03
N LYS A 7 -85.19 32.20 -22.95
CA LYS A 7 -84.00 32.38 -23.80
C LYS A 7 -82.76 32.78 -23.00
N GLU A 8 -82.90 33.66 -22.01
CA GLU A 8 -81.79 34.06 -21.14
C GLU A 8 -81.28 32.91 -20.25
N VAL A 9 -82.19 32.08 -19.72
CA VAL A 9 -81.85 30.87 -18.97
C VAL A 9 -81.12 29.87 -19.87
N LEU A 10 -81.60 29.62 -21.09
CA LEU A 10 -80.91 28.75 -22.05
C LEU A 10 -79.51 29.28 -22.43
N ALA A 11 -79.37 30.58 -22.67
CA ALA A 11 -78.07 31.18 -22.96
C ALA A 11 -77.10 31.12 -21.77
N LYS A 12 -77.60 31.31 -20.54
CA LYS A 12 -76.80 31.12 -19.32
C LYS A 12 -76.44 29.66 -19.09
N ASP A 13 -77.33 28.71 -19.39
CA ASP A 13 -77.04 27.28 -19.32
C ASP A 13 -75.99 26.86 -20.35
N GLU A 14 -76.06 27.35 -21.58
CA GLU A 14 -75.02 27.16 -22.60
C GLU A 14 -73.67 27.76 -22.16
N GLN A 15 -73.67 28.96 -21.59
CA GLN A 15 -72.47 29.60 -21.05
C GLN A 15 -71.88 28.80 -19.87
N VAL A 16 -72.73 28.27 -18.98
CA VAL A 16 -72.32 27.39 -17.88
C VAL A 16 -71.74 26.08 -18.42
N GLN A 17 -72.31 25.51 -19.48
CA GLN A 17 -71.74 24.31 -20.10
C GLN A 17 -70.38 24.58 -20.76
N GLN A 18 -70.21 25.71 -21.45
CA GLN A 18 -68.93 26.13 -22.03
C GLN A 18 -67.86 26.32 -20.95
N LEU A 19 -68.16 27.09 -19.89
CA LEU A 19 -67.24 27.29 -18.76
C LEU A 19 -66.88 25.96 -18.08
N LYS A 20 -67.83 25.03 -17.99
CA LYS A 20 -67.57 23.69 -17.43
C LYS A 20 -66.62 22.88 -18.31
N GLN A 21 -66.73 22.98 -19.64
CA GLN A 21 -65.78 22.36 -20.57
C GLN A 21 -64.38 23.01 -20.47
N GLU A 22 -64.29 24.34 -20.42
CA GLU A 22 -63.03 25.07 -20.24
C GLU A 22 -62.35 24.72 -18.92
N VAL A 23 -63.11 24.66 -17.81
CA VAL A 23 -62.57 24.25 -16.50
C VAL A 23 -62.05 22.82 -16.53
N ASN A 24 -62.73 21.91 -17.25
CA ASN A 24 -62.25 20.53 -17.40
C ASN A 24 -60.97 20.46 -18.23
N GLN A 25 -60.89 21.24 -19.32
CA GLN A 25 -59.69 21.35 -20.17
C GLN A 25 -58.49 21.92 -19.38
N LEU A 26 -58.70 23.02 -18.64
CA LEU A 26 -57.68 23.61 -17.77
C LEU A 26 -57.27 22.66 -16.66
N LYS A 27 -58.19 21.85 -16.12
CA LYS A 27 -57.88 20.79 -15.15
C LYS A 27 -56.98 19.71 -15.75
N SER A 28 -57.24 19.25 -16.98
CA SER A 28 -56.35 18.29 -17.64
C SER A 28 -54.98 18.88 -17.94
N GLU A 29 -54.91 20.14 -18.39
CA GLU A 29 -53.64 20.82 -18.66
C GLU A 29 -52.83 21.07 -17.37
N ASN A 30 -53.47 21.45 -16.27
CA ASN A 30 -52.78 21.59 -14.98
C ASN A 30 -52.22 20.24 -14.51
N LYS A 31 -53.01 19.16 -14.63
CA LYS A 31 -52.52 17.82 -14.33
C LYS A 31 -51.30 17.48 -15.18
N GLU A 32 -51.33 17.74 -16.50
CA GLU A 32 -50.17 17.47 -17.36
C GLU A 32 -48.94 18.29 -16.94
N LYS A 33 -49.09 19.59 -16.66
CA LYS A 33 -48.01 20.45 -16.16
C LYS A 33 -47.46 19.98 -14.81
N ASP A 34 -48.31 19.51 -13.90
CA ASP A 34 -47.89 18.93 -12.62
C ASP A 34 -47.02 17.67 -12.85
N HIS A 35 -47.42 16.77 -13.75
CA HIS A 35 -46.61 15.60 -14.11
C HIS A 35 -45.28 16.02 -14.77
N GLN A 36 -45.28 17.06 -15.61
CA GLN A 36 -44.05 17.60 -16.22
C GLN A 36 -43.12 18.22 -15.16
N LEU A 37 -43.67 18.96 -14.19
CA LEU A 37 -42.91 19.53 -13.07
C LEU A 37 -42.32 18.45 -12.18
N GLU A 38 -43.07 17.38 -11.89
CA GLU A 38 -42.57 16.25 -11.11
C GLU A 38 -41.44 15.52 -11.85
N ALA A 39 -41.58 15.29 -13.16
CA ALA A 39 -40.53 14.72 -14.00
C ALA A 39 -39.27 15.62 -14.04
N LEU A 40 -39.42 16.94 -14.12
CA LEU A 40 -38.31 17.89 -14.06
C LEU A 40 -37.66 17.91 -12.67
N SER A 41 -38.45 17.88 -11.59
CA SER A 41 -37.96 17.82 -10.20
C SER A 41 -37.13 16.56 -9.96
N SER A 42 -37.59 15.42 -10.48
CA SER A 42 -36.83 14.15 -10.47
C SER A 42 -35.50 14.28 -11.23
N LYS A 43 -35.53 14.82 -12.46
CA LYS A 43 -34.31 15.05 -13.26
C LYS A 43 -33.32 16.00 -12.57
N CYS A 44 -33.80 17.10 -11.98
CA CYS A 44 -32.99 18.04 -11.21
C CYS A 44 -32.35 17.38 -9.99
N SER A 45 -33.09 16.51 -9.30
CA SER A 45 -32.57 15.74 -8.17
C SER A 45 -31.45 14.79 -8.59
N VAL A 46 -31.63 14.08 -9.71
CA VAL A 46 -30.59 13.21 -10.29
C VAL A 46 -29.35 14.00 -10.68
N LEU A 47 -29.50 15.13 -11.36
CA LEU A 47 -28.37 16.00 -11.74
C LEU A 47 -27.63 16.55 -10.52
N LYS A 48 -28.36 16.95 -9.47
CA LYS A 48 -27.77 17.43 -8.22
C LYS A 48 -26.91 16.35 -7.54
N GLU A 49 -27.39 15.10 -7.52
CA GLU A 49 -26.63 13.99 -6.97
C GLU A 49 -25.44 13.60 -7.86
N ALA A 50 -25.58 13.67 -9.19
CA ALA A 50 -24.46 13.47 -10.11
C ALA A 50 -23.34 14.51 -9.90
N LEU A 51 -23.71 15.79 -9.75
CA LEU A 51 -22.76 16.88 -9.49
C LEU A 51 -22.03 16.69 -8.14
N LYS A 52 -22.75 16.28 -7.10
CA LYS A 52 -22.13 15.97 -5.80
C LYS A 52 -21.10 14.83 -5.92
N LYS A 53 -21.44 13.76 -6.66
CA LYS A 53 -20.52 12.64 -6.89
C LYS A 53 -19.29 13.06 -7.69
N GLU A 54 -19.47 13.87 -8.73
CA GLU A 54 -18.37 14.42 -9.54
C GLU A 54 -17.43 15.29 -8.68
N ASN A 55 -17.97 16.16 -7.84
CA ASN A 55 -17.18 16.97 -6.92
C ASN A 55 -16.39 16.11 -5.93
N ALA A 56 -17.02 15.11 -5.32
CA ALA A 56 -16.33 14.18 -4.43
C ALA A 56 -15.21 13.39 -5.14
N GLN A 57 -15.45 12.99 -6.40
CA GLN A 57 -14.44 12.32 -7.22
C GLN A 57 -13.27 13.26 -7.55
N LYS A 58 -13.54 14.52 -7.88
CA LYS A 58 -12.51 15.53 -8.15
C LYS A 58 -11.65 15.81 -6.91
N GLU A 59 -12.28 15.94 -5.74
CA GLU A 59 -11.56 16.11 -4.46
C GLU A 59 -10.66 14.89 -4.16
N HIS A 60 -11.17 13.68 -4.38
CA HIS A 60 -10.37 12.47 -4.23
C HIS A 60 -9.17 12.44 -5.20
N GLN A 61 -9.38 12.79 -6.47
CA GLN A 61 -8.31 12.88 -7.47
C GLN A 61 -7.25 13.92 -7.07
N GLU A 62 -7.67 15.08 -6.57
CA GLU A 62 -6.77 16.14 -6.13
C GLU A 62 -5.95 15.72 -4.90
N ALA A 63 -6.56 15.02 -3.94
CA ALA A 63 -5.86 14.45 -2.79
C ALA A 63 -4.81 13.42 -3.23
N GLN A 64 -5.18 12.50 -4.14
CA GLN A 64 -4.27 11.51 -4.69
C GLN A 64 -3.11 12.17 -5.47
N GLU A 65 -3.38 13.23 -6.23
CA GLU A 65 -2.33 13.97 -6.95
C GLU A 65 -1.34 14.64 -5.99
N LYS A 66 -1.82 15.21 -4.88
CA LYS A 66 -0.97 15.79 -3.82
C LYS A 66 -0.08 14.73 -3.18
N GLU A 67 -0.62 13.55 -2.87
CA GLU A 67 0.17 12.43 -2.33
C GLU A 67 1.22 11.95 -3.33
N LEU A 68 0.87 11.83 -4.61
CA LEU A 68 1.81 11.46 -5.66
C LEU A 68 2.93 12.49 -5.82
N LYS A 69 2.62 13.79 -5.75
CA LYS A 69 3.63 14.87 -5.79
C LYS A 69 4.59 14.78 -4.60
N LEU A 70 4.07 14.55 -3.40
CA LEU A 70 4.89 14.36 -2.20
C LEU A 70 5.81 13.13 -2.34
N CYS A 71 5.26 12.01 -2.80
CA CYS A 71 6.01 10.78 -3.01
C CYS A 71 7.14 10.98 -4.06
N ARG A 72 6.84 11.66 -5.17
CA ARG A 72 7.84 12.01 -6.20
C ARG A 72 8.96 12.87 -5.64
N SER A 73 8.64 13.90 -4.85
CA SER A 73 9.66 14.74 -4.19
C SER A 73 10.58 13.90 -3.30
N LYS A 74 9.99 13.03 -2.47
CA LYS A 74 10.74 12.17 -1.55
C LYS A 74 11.67 11.20 -2.30
N ILE A 75 11.22 10.64 -3.42
CA ILE A 75 12.06 9.80 -4.28
C ILE A 75 13.24 10.61 -4.82
N GLN A 76 13.01 11.82 -5.34
CA GLN A 76 14.08 12.69 -5.83
C GLN A 76 15.08 13.09 -4.74
N ASP A 77 14.62 13.33 -3.52
CA ASP A 77 15.48 13.59 -2.36
C ASP A 77 16.39 12.39 -2.07
N MET A 78 15.82 11.18 -2.01
CA MET A 78 16.59 9.94 -1.79
C MET A 78 17.56 9.65 -2.94
N GLU A 79 17.19 9.95 -4.19
CA GLU A 79 18.08 9.80 -5.35
C GLU A 79 19.28 10.76 -5.27
N ARG A 80 19.07 12.01 -4.84
CA ARG A 80 20.14 12.97 -4.60
C ARG A 80 21.08 12.49 -3.51
N GLU A 81 20.54 12.00 -2.39
CA GLU A 81 21.35 11.48 -1.30
C GLU A 81 22.16 10.24 -1.71
N THR A 82 21.54 9.33 -2.47
CA THR A 82 22.22 8.14 -3.00
C THR A 82 23.37 8.53 -3.94
N LYS A 83 23.22 9.59 -4.73
CA LYS A 83 24.30 10.11 -5.59
C LYS A 83 25.46 10.69 -4.75
N ARG A 84 25.16 11.50 -3.73
CA ARG A 84 26.19 12.04 -2.82
C ARG A 84 26.97 10.93 -2.13
N LEU A 85 26.28 9.96 -1.54
CA LEU A 85 26.92 8.82 -0.86
C LEU A 85 27.80 7.99 -1.82
N LYS A 86 27.39 7.82 -3.08
CA LYS A 86 28.22 7.15 -4.09
C LYS A 86 29.48 7.95 -4.44
N GLU A 87 29.39 9.27 -4.50
CA GLU A 87 30.54 10.14 -4.76
C GLU A 87 31.52 10.14 -3.57
N GLU A 88 31.01 10.20 -2.34
CA GLU A 88 31.83 10.08 -1.13
C GLU A 88 32.53 8.73 -1.04
N LEU A 89 31.84 7.63 -1.34
CA LEU A 89 32.43 6.30 -1.37
C LEU A 89 33.57 6.21 -2.40
N ARG A 90 33.41 6.83 -3.58
CA ARG A 90 34.45 6.90 -4.61
C ARG A 90 35.66 7.70 -4.12
N LYS A 91 35.44 8.87 -3.51
CA LYS A 91 36.51 9.69 -2.91
C LYS A 91 37.28 8.91 -1.85
N SER A 92 36.57 8.29 -0.92
CA SER A 92 37.16 7.46 0.13
C SER A 92 37.98 6.30 -0.45
N THR A 93 37.49 5.64 -1.49
CA THR A 93 38.24 4.56 -2.17
C THR A 93 39.53 5.08 -2.80
N THR A 94 39.50 6.26 -3.43
CA THR A 94 40.72 6.87 -3.99
C THR A 94 41.71 7.30 -2.91
N GLU A 95 41.22 7.88 -1.82
CA GLU A 95 42.04 8.27 -0.66
C GLU A 95 42.69 7.05 -0.01
N GLN A 96 41.94 5.96 0.19
CA GLN A 96 42.46 4.70 0.69
C GLN A 96 43.56 4.15 -0.25
N GLY A 97 43.39 4.28 -1.57
CA GLY A 97 44.42 3.92 -2.55
C GLY A 97 45.71 4.73 -2.41
N VAL A 98 45.59 6.05 -2.21
CA VAL A 98 46.74 6.94 -1.95
C VAL A 98 47.44 6.56 -0.64
N ILE A 99 46.69 6.41 0.46
CA ILE A 99 47.23 6.00 1.76
C ILE A 99 47.97 4.66 1.65
N SER A 100 47.38 3.68 0.96
CA SER A 100 48.00 2.36 0.74
C SER A 100 49.28 2.44 -0.10
N LYS A 101 49.38 3.40 -1.02
CA LYS A 101 50.61 3.65 -1.80
C LYS A 101 51.68 4.31 -0.91
N THR A 102 51.30 5.35 -0.16
CA THR A 102 52.20 6.07 0.76
C THR A 102 52.75 5.15 1.84
N LEU A 103 51.93 4.26 2.42
CA LEU A 103 52.40 3.28 3.40
C LEU A 103 53.45 2.33 2.82
N ARG A 104 53.22 1.84 1.59
CA ARG A 104 54.21 0.99 0.90
C ARG A 104 55.52 1.72 0.62
N GLU A 105 55.48 2.99 0.24
CA GLU A 105 56.66 3.81 0.04
C GLU A 105 57.40 4.07 1.37
N LYS A 106 56.66 4.36 2.44
CA LYS A 106 57.21 4.54 3.79
C LYS A 106 57.94 3.28 4.26
N SER A 107 57.35 2.09 4.13
CA SER A 107 58.01 0.83 4.50
C SER A 107 59.30 0.59 3.71
N LYS A 108 59.33 0.91 2.41
CA LYS A 108 60.57 0.80 1.61
C LYS A 108 61.66 1.76 2.09
N VAL A 109 61.30 2.97 2.50
CA VAL A 109 62.27 3.95 3.04
C VAL A 109 62.78 3.50 4.41
N GLU A 110 61.90 2.97 5.26
CA GLU A 110 62.24 2.44 6.57
C GLU A 110 63.19 1.24 6.48
N GLU A 111 62.94 0.31 5.56
CA GLU A 111 63.82 -0.84 5.30
C GLU A 111 65.22 -0.38 4.86
N LYS A 112 65.31 0.61 3.97
CA LYS A 112 66.59 1.20 3.55
C LYS A 112 67.34 1.87 4.70
N LEU A 113 66.62 2.58 5.57
CA LEU A 113 67.20 3.21 6.76
C LEU A 113 67.73 2.16 7.76
N GLN A 114 66.99 1.08 7.97
CA GLN A 114 67.44 -0.04 8.82
C GLN A 114 68.70 -0.70 8.25
N GLU A 115 68.75 -0.96 6.94
CA GLU A 115 69.93 -1.53 6.29
C GLU A 115 71.14 -0.58 6.34
N ASP A 116 70.95 0.73 6.16
CA ASP A 116 72.02 1.72 6.33
C ASP A 116 72.54 1.76 7.78
N SER A 117 71.65 1.71 8.76
CA SER A 117 72.02 1.61 10.17
C SER A 117 72.82 0.35 10.46
N ARG A 118 72.43 -0.80 9.89
CA ARG A 118 73.16 -2.07 10.03
C ARG A 118 74.56 -1.98 9.44
N ARG A 119 74.72 -1.33 8.27
CA ARG A 119 76.03 -1.11 7.63
C ARG A 119 76.93 -0.19 8.45
N LYS A 120 76.39 0.90 8.98
CA LYS A 120 77.15 1.82 9.87
C LYS A 120 77.63 1.12 11.14
N LEU A 121 76.80 0.25 11.72
CA LEU A 121 77.20 -0.55 12.88
C LEU A 121 78.38 -1.48 12.57
N LEU A 122 78.35 -2.15 11.40
CA LEU A 122 79.46 -3.00 10.96
C LEU A 122 80.75 -2.20 10.75
N GLN A 123 80.66 -1.01 10.13
CA GLN A 123 81.83 -0.13 9.96
C GLN A 123 82.43 0.31 11.30
N LEU A 124 81.59 0.64 12.29
CA LEU A 124 82.06 0.99 13.63
C LEU A 124 82.76 -0.18 14.30
N GLN A 125 82.24 -1.40 14.15
CA GLN A 125 82.88 -2.61 14.67
C GLN A 125 84.24 -2.87 14.02
N GLU A 126 84.35 -2.71 12.69
CA GLU A 126 85.63 -2.83 11.97
C GLU A 126 86.65 -1.78 12.41
N MET A 127 86.20 -0.53 12.62
CA MET A 127 87.05 0.55 13.14
C MET A 127 87.58 0.21 14.53
N GLY A 128 86.72 -0.27 15.44
CA GLY A 128 87.13 -0.69 16.78
C GLY A 128 88.12 -1.86 16.77
N ASN A 129 87.96 -2.80 15.84
CA ASN A 129 88.93 -3.90 15.64
C ASN A 129 90.29 -3.38 15.18
N ARG A 130 90.31 -2.42 14.24
CA ARG A 130 91.56 -1.78 13.77
C ARG A 130 92.23 -0.99 14.88
N GLU A 131 91.46 -0.23 15.66
CA GLU A 131 91.95 0.52 16.82
C GLU A 131 92.59 -0.42 17.85
N SER A 132 91.92 -1.52 18.18
CA SER A 132 92.44 -2.52 19.11
C SER A 132 93.78 -3.11 18.63
N LEU A 133 93.90 -3.40 17.33
CA LEU A 133 95.15 -3.89 16.75
C LEU A 133 96.28 -2.84 16.85
N ILE A 134 95.98 -1.58 16.56
CA ILE A 134 96.95 -0.48 16.68
C ILE A 134 97.40 -0.33 18.14
N LYS A 135 96.47 -0.39 19.09
CA LYS A 135 96.77 -0.31 20.52
C LYS A 135 97.75 -1.41 20.97
N VAL A 136 97.49 -2.66 20.59
CA VAL A 136 98.37 -3.80 20.90
C VAL A 136 99.76 -3.62 20.28
N ASN A 137 99.84 -3.12 19.04
CA ASN A 137 101.12 -2.84 18.38
C ASN A 137 101.91 -1.72 19.07
N LEU A 138 101.23 -0.66 19.51
CA LEU A 138 101.85 0.44 20.25
C LEU A 138 102.39 -0.02 21.61
N GLU A 139 101.61 -0.78 22.38
CA GLU A 139 102.05 -1.33 23.67
C GLU A 139 103.33 -2.18 23.52
N ARG A 140 103.39 -3.00 22.45
CA ARG A 140 104.60 -3.78 22.13
C ARG A 140 105.81 -2.89 21.81
N ALA A 141 105.63 -1.84 21.01
CA ALA A 141 106.71 -0.93 20.63
C ALA A 141 107.27 -0.16 21.85
N VAL A 142 106.39 0.27 22.77
CA VAL A 142 106.80 0.92 24.03
C VAL A 142 107.66 -0.03 24.87
N GLY A 143 107.25 -1.28 25.04
CA GLY A 143 108.04 -2.27 25.80
C GLY A 143 109.43 -2.52 25.19
N GLN A 144 109.56 -2.49 23.86
CA GLN A 144 110.86 -2.59 23.19
C GLN A 144 111.77 -1.40 23.48
N LEU A 145 111.22 -0.17 23.49
CA LEU A 145 111.97 1.05 23.79
C LEU A 145 112.46 1.11 25.24
N GLU A 146 111.64 0.67 26.19
CA GLU A 146 112.03 0.60 27.61
C GLU A 146 113.18 -0.38 27.86
N HIS A 147 113.17 -1.51 27.15
CA HIS A 147 114.27 -2.46 27.18
C HIS A 147 115.57 -1.83 26.64
N PHE A 148 115.48 -1.14 25.50
CA PHE A 148 116.62 -0.43 24.90
C PHE A 148 117.20 0.63 25.86
N ARG A 149 116.34 1.45 26.47
CA ARG A 149 116.74 2.47 27.46
C ARG A 149 117.53 1.86 28.63
N SER A 150 117.09 0.71 29.13
CA SER A 150 117.74 0.02 30.26
C SER A 150 119.14 -0.48 29.92
N GLN A 151 119.38 -0.89 28.66
CA GLN A 151 120.70 -1.31 28.21
C GLN A 151 121.69 -0.13 28.12
N VAL A 152 121.24 1.02 27.61
CA VAL A 152 122.09 2.23 27.47
C VAL A 152 122.59 2.72 28.82
N ILE A 153 121.71 2.81 29.82
CA ILE A 153 122.06 3.26 31.17
C ILE A 153 123.13 2.36 31.81
N LYS A 154 123.08 1.05 31.55
CA LYS A 154 124.05 0.08 32.07
C LYS A 154 125.43 0.22 31.41
N ALA A 155 125.48 0.65 30.15
CA ALA A 155 126.73 0.86 29.42
C ALA A 155 127.45 2.16 29.80
N THR A 156 126.72 3.20 30.22
CA THR A 156 127.30 4.54 30.40
C THR A 156 127.88 4.82 31.79
N TYR A 157 127.57 4.04 32.84
CA TYR A 157 127.90 4.40 34.23
C TYR A 157 128.74 3.36 35.02
N GLY A 158 129.72 2.71 34.40
CA GLY A 158 130.65 1.78 35.09
C GLY A 158 132.07 2.33 35.38
N ARG A 159 132.37 2.60 36.68
CA ARG A 159 133.64 2.53 37.47
C ARG A 159 134.99 3.06 36.89
N ALA A 160 135.55 4.15 37.48
CA ALA A 160 136.94 4.30 38.04
C ALA A 160 137.45 5.77 38.17
N GLN A 161 138.31 6.02 39.17
CA GLN A 161 139.15 7.21 39.49
C GLN A 161 140.46 6.67 40.14
N PRO A 162 141.52 7.43 40.52
CA PRO A 162 142.37 8.50 39.90
C PRO A 162 143.91 8.18 40.03
N PHE A 163 144.81 9.20 39.94
CA PHE A 163 146.19 9.41 40.52
C PHE A 163 147.17 10.03 39.47
N LEU A 164 147.79 11.24 39.58
CA LEU A 164 148.77 11.91 40.51
C LEU A 164 150.16 11.20 40.58
N GLY A 165 151.36 11.79 40.41
CA GLY A 165 151.91 13.15 40.28
C GLY A 165 153.46 13.16 40.01
N ALA A 166 154.07 14.34 39.83
CA ALA A 166 155.50 14.67 39.51
C ALA A 166 156.40 14.81 40.79
N PRO A 167 157.65 15.37 40.87
CA PRO A 167 158.53 16.07 39.88
C PRO A 167 160.10 15.94 40.09
N VAL A 168 160.90 16.59 39.23
CA VAL A 168 162.11 17.38 39.60
C VAL A 168 161.76 18.84 39.32
N THR A 169 162.29 19.80 40.06
CA THR A 169 161.91 21.23 40.10
C THR A 169 162.04 21.96 38.77
N ASP A 170 161.10 21.65 37.90
CA ASP A 170 160.68 22.40 36.75
C ASP A 170 160.02 23.72 37.20
N GLN A 171 159.58 23.86 38.46
CA GLN A 171 158.74 24.97 38.94
C GLN A 171 159.26 26.37 38.59
N GLN A 172 160.55 26.66 38.69
CA GLN A 172 161.04 28.03 38.44
C GLN A 172 161.22 28.35 36.95
N VAL A 173 161.49 27.33 36.14
CA VAL A 173 161.54 27.44 34.67
C VAL A 173 160.11 27.41 34.13
N ILE A 174 159.25 26.57 34.70
CA ILE A 174 157.80 26.58 34.56
C ILE A 174 157.26 27.92 34.97
N ASP A 175 157.68 28.60 36.03
CA ASP A 175 157.03 29.85 36.45
C ASP A 175 157.32 30.97 35.43
N LYS A 176 158.53 31.03 34.84
CA LYS A 176 158.87 32.00 33.80
C LYS A 176 158.34 31.63 32.42
N ILE A 177 158.40 30.35 32.05
CA ILE A 177 157.78 29.85 30.82
C ILE A 177 156.27 29.94 30.95
N ALA A 178 155.67 29.62 32.09
CA ALA A 178 154.24 29.77 32.39
C ALA A 178 153.86 31.23 32.38
N GLN A 179 154.62 32.14 32.98
CA GLN A 179 154.30 33.58 32.90
C GLN A 179 154.31 34.08 31.45
N VAL A 180 155.34 33.78 30.65
CA VAL A 180 155.40 34.20 29.23
C VAL A 180 154.38 33.46 28.37
N THR A 181 154.09 32.19 28.68
CA THR A 181 153.08 31.38 27.99
C THR A 181 151.67 31.84 28.38
N GLU A 182 151.45 32.26 29.61
CA GLU A 182 150.19 32.78 30.15
C GLU A 182 149.95 34.21 29.68
N ASP A 183 151.00 35.04 29.56
CA ASP A 183 150.92 36.35 28.92
C ASP A 183 150.68 36.22 27.40
N SER A 184 151.32 35.24 26.74
CA SER A 184 151.10 34.92 25.32
C SER A 184 149.69 34.34 25.07
N ILE A 185 149.24 33.40 25.91
CA ILE A 185 147.89 32.83 25.87
C ILE A 185 146.85 33.90 26.18
N SER A 186 147.08 34.76 27.19
CA SER A 186 146.13 35.82 27.55
C SER A 186 146.06 36.91 26.47
N LEU A 187 147.17 37.26 25.81
CA LEU A 187 147.17 38.16 24.64
C LEU A 187 146.48 37.51 23.43
N GLN A 188 146.74 36.23 23.14
CA GLN A 188 146.02 35.46 22.10
C GLN A 188 144.52 35.37 22.41
N GLN A 189 144.15 35.12 23.65
CA GLN A 189 142.77 35.02 24.11
C GLN A 189 142.05 36.37 24.10
N ARG A 190 142.73 37.48 24.43
CA ARG A 190 142.21 38.84 24.24
C ARG A 190 141.99 39.17 22.76
N LYS A 191 142.96 38.85 21.90
CA LYS A 191 142.84 39.07 20.45
C LYS A 191 141.73 38.23 19.83
N TRP A 192 141.61 36.96 20.23
CA TRP A 192 140.52 36.07 19.83
C TRP A 192 139.16 36.54 20.33
N SER A 193 139.07 37.01 21.57
CA SER A 193 137.83 37.54 22.14
C SER A 193 137.39 38.82 21.45
N GLN A 194 138.30 39.76 21.20
CA GLN A 194 138.02 40.99 20.44
C GLN A 194 137.62 40.69 18.99
N GLN A 195 138.28 39.73 18.33
CA GLN A 195 137.92 39.31 16.99
C GLN A 195 136.53 38.65 16.95
N LYS A 196 136.21 37.80 17.94
CA LYS A 196 134.89 37.18 18.09
C LYS A 196 133.80 38.21 18.39
N GLU A 197 134.09 39.21 19.22
CA GLU A 197 133.18 40.30 19.54
C GLU A 197 132.93 41.23 18.34
N THR A 198 133.96 41.47 17.51
CA THR A 198 133.82 42.22 16.25
C THR A 198 132.98 41.44 15.22
N GLN A 199 133.13 40.12 15.12
CA GLN A 199 132.26 39.29 14.26
C GLN A 199 130.82 39.16 14.80
N LEU A 200 130.66 39.13 16.12
CA LEU A 200 129.34 39.11 16.75
C LEU A 200 128.60 40.45 16.61
N SER A 201 129.30 41.58 16.66
CA SER A 201 128.70 42.90 16.42
C SER A 201 128.27 43.07 14.97
N ASN A 202 129.11 42.67 14.01
CA ASN A 202 128.74 42.68 12.58
C ASN A 202 127.54 41.76 12.29
N SER A 203 127.50 40.54 12.82
CA SER A 203 126.36 39.63 12.62
C SER A 203 125.09 40.08 13.34
N ARG A 204 125.19 40.73 14.52
CA ARG A 204 124.03 41.33 15.20
C ARG A 204 123.42 42.47 14.39
N GLN A 205 124.25 43.33 13.79
CA GLN A 205 123.78 44.43 12.97
C GLN A 205 123.08 43.92 11.70
N GLU A 206 123.65 42.91 11.03
CA GLU A 206 123.02 42.27 9.87
C GLU A 206 121.68 41.60 10.20
N ILE A 207 121.56 40.97 11.39
CA ILE A 207 120.29 40.39 11.85
C ILE A 207 119.25 41.49 12.09
N ALA A 208 119.64 42.62 12.71
CA ALA A 208 118.74 43.74 12.95
C ALA A 208 118.22 44.35 11.64
N GLU A 209 119.09 44.57 10.66
CA GLU A 209 118.71 45.08 9.33
C GLU A 209 117.77 44.13 8.58
N ASN A 210 117.99 42.81 8.69
CA ASN A 210 117.12 41.81 8.08
C ASN A 210 115.74 41.73 8.76
N ILE A 211 115.68 41.90 10.09
CA ILE A 211 114.42 41.97 10.83
C ILE A 211 113.64 43.23 10.45
N GLU A 212 114.31 44.37 10.30
CA GLU A 212 113.67 45.63 9.89
C GLU A 212 113.07 45.53 8.47
N LYS A 213 113.82 44.97 7.51
CA LYS A 213 113.31 44.70 6.15
C LYS A 213 112.10 43.77 6.15
N LEU A 214 112.16 42.69 6.94
CA LEU A 214 111.04 41.77 7.09
C LEU A 214 109.82 42.48 7.70
N THR A 215 110.02 43.33 8.70
CA THR A 215 108.97 44.12 9.34
C THR A 215 108.30 45.06 8.35
N MET A 216 109.07 45.82 7.56
CA MET A 216 108.52 46.71 6.52
C MET A 216 107.70 45.96 5.47
N SER A 217 108.15 44.78 5.03
CA SER A 217 107.40 43.96 4.08
C SER A 217 106.09 43.43 4.68
N LEU A 218 106.09 43.09 5.98
CA LEU A 218 104.89 42.65 6.68
C LEU A 218 103.91 43.80 6.93
N ASP A 219 104.41 45.00 7.22
CA ASP A 219 103.59 46.21 7.32
C ASP A 219 102.89 46.53 6.00
N SER A 220 103.54 46.29 4.86
CA SER A 220 102.93 46.40 3.52
C SER A 220 101.78 45.39 3.34
N CYS A 221 102.00 44.11 3.66
CA CYS A 221 100.95 43.09 3.64
C CYS A 221 99.78 43.47 4.56
N GLN A 222 100.07 43.97 5.77
CA GLN A 222 99.05 44.39 6.73
C GLN A 222 98.28 45.62 6.26
N ALA A 223 98.96 46.58 5.63
CA ALA A 223 98.32 47.75 5.03
C ALA A 223 97.37 47.33 3.90
N CYS A 224 97.77 46.39 3.03
CA CYS A 224 96.86 45.83 2.01
C CYS A 224 95.59 45.31 2.68
N MET A 225 95.72 44.38 3.63
CA MET A 225 94.55 43.77 4.29
C MET A 225 93.66 44.75 5.06
N LYS A 226 94.20 45.86 5.58
CA LYS A 226 93.41 46.91 6.27
C LYS A 226 92.66 47.79 5.28
N THR A 227 93.24 48.04 4.12
CA THR A 227 92.55 48.66 2.99
C THR A 227 91.70 47.61 2.26
N ALA A 228 90.81 48.02 1.37
CA ALA A 228 89.93 47.08 0.66
C ALA A 228 90.71 46.24 -0.38
N CYS A 229 91.52 45.30 0.09
CA CYS A 229 92.40 44.43 -0.70
C CYS A 229 91.65 43.19 -1.18
N CYS A 230 91.78 42.86 -2.47
CA CYS A 230 91.27 41.61 -3.04
C CYS A 230 92.34 40.52 -2.98
N SER A 231 91.96 39.25 -3.19
CA SER A 231 92.89 38.11 -3.22
C SER A 231 94.14 38.37 -4.07
N LYS A 232 93.95 38.97 -5.25
CA LYS A 232 95.02 39.32 -6.20
C LYS A 232 95.99 40.40 -5.71
N ASP A 233 95.53 41.32 -4.86
CA ASP A 233 96.40 42.37 -4.33
C ASP A 233 97.24 41.84 -3.17
N LEU A 234 96.65 40.99 -2.31
CA LEU A 234 97.41 40.30 -1.28
C LEU A 234 98.42 39.31 -1.87
N GLU A 235 98.07 38.63 -2.97
CA GLU A 235 98.97 37.73 -3.70
C GLU A 235 100.26 38.44 -4.16
N LYS A 236 100.15 39.69 -4.62
CA LYS A 236 101.32 40.51 -5.03
C LYS A 236 102.21 40.82 -3.84
N GLU A 237 101.64 41.24 -2.70
CA GLU A 237 102.40 41.53 -1.48
C GLU A 237 103.07 40.27 -0.91
N VAL A 238 102.37 39.13 -0.97
CA VAL A 238 102.92 37.82 -0.59
C VAL A 238 104.09 37.41 -1.49
N ALA A 239 104.01 37.70 -2.79
CA ALA A 239 105.13 37.46 -3.70
C ALA A 239 106.36 38.32 -3.35
N LEU A 240 106.16 39.58 -2.97
CA LEU A 240 107.24 40.45 -2.50
C LEU A 240 107.87 39.94 -1.20
N LEU A 241 107.04 39.53 -0.22
CA LEU A 241 107.50 38.95 1.05
C LEU A 241 108.31 37.66 0.82
N ARG A 242 107.94 36.85 -0.18
CA ARG A 242 108.66 35.62 -0.56
C ARG A 242 110.01 35.92 -1.21
N CYS A 243 110.09 36.97 -2.02
CA CYS A 243 111.32 37.36 -2.73
C CYS A 243 112.32 38.11 -1.85
N LEU A 244 111.95 38.49 -0.62
CA LEU A 244 112.83 39.18 0.30
C LEU A 244 114.00 38.28 0.73
N GLN A 245 115.23 38.74 0.50
CA GLN A 245 116.44 38.04 0.96
C GLN A 245 116.69 38.36 2.43
N VAL A 246 116.67 37.34 3.29
CA VAL A 246 116.98 37.44 4.72
C VAL A 246 118.06 36.42 5.10
N SER A 247 118.86 36.75 6.11
CA SER A 247 119.88 35.84 6.63
C SER A 247 119.28 34.53 7.19
N PRO A 248 120.06 33.43 7.25
CA PRO A 248 119.57 32.13 7.74
C PRO A 248 118.86 32.18 9.11
N PRO A 249 119.33 32.96 10.12
CA PRO A 249 118.64 33.07 11.41
C PRO A 249 117.22 33.67 11.34
N VAL A 250 116.94 34.50 10.34
CA VAL A 250 115.65 35.21 10.17
C VAL A 250 114.72 34.49 9.17
N SER A 251 115.25 33.57 8.37
CA SER A 251 114.48 32.80 7.37
C SER A 251 113.31 32.00 7.95
N GLY A 252 113.47 31.44 9.15
CA GLY A 252 112.39 30.73 9.85
C GLY A 252 111.21 31.65 10.18
N LEU A 253 111.49 32.89 10.57
CA LEU A 253 110.47 33.90 10.86
C LEU A 253 109.75 34.36 9.58
N GLN A 254 110.49 34.58 8.50
CA GLN A 254 109.91 34.88 7.18
C GLN A 254 108.97 33.77 6.72
N LYS A 255 109.35 32.50 6.90
CA LYS A 255 108.51 31.34 6.55
C LYS A 255 107.20 31.32 7.35
N VAL A 256 107.28 31.47 8.68
CA VAL A 256 106.08 31.51 9.54
C VAL A 256 105.18 32.68 9.15
N ALA A 257 105.76 33.84 8.87
CA ALA A 257 105.00 35.01 8.44
C ALA A 257 104.32 34.78 7.09
N LEU A 258 105.01 34.17 6.12
CA LEU A 258 104.42 33.75 4.85
C LEU A 258 103.27 32.77 5.05
N ASP A 259 103.41 31.75 5.89
CA ASP A 259 102.36 30.75 6.14
C ASP A 259 101.09 31.41 6.71
N ILE A 260 101.23 32.39 7.61
CA ILE A 260 100.10 33.14 8.18
C ILE A 260 99.40 34.00 7.12
N VAL A 261 100.17 34.71 6.28
CA VAL A 261 99.58 35.55 5.22
C VAL A 261 98.94 34.69 4.13
N HIS A 262 99.53 33.53 3.78
CA HIS A 262 98.93 32.55 2.87
C HIS A 262 97.59 32.01 3.37
N LEU A 263 97.49 31.68 4.66
CA LEU A 263 96.22 31.28 5.25
C LEU A 263 95.17 32.40 5.12
N SER A 264 95.56 33.64 5.38
CA SER A 264 94.67 34.79 5.24
C SER A 264 94.21 35.00 3.79
N GLN A 265 95.12 34.79 2.83
CA GLN A 265 94.83 34.82 1.40
C GLN A 265 93.84 33.71 0.99
N SER A 266 94.02 32.47 1.45
CA SER A 266 93.12 31.37 1.08
C SER A 266 91.69 31.61 1.58
N TRP A 267 91.52 32.13 2.80
CA TRP A 267 90.20 32.51 3.32
C TRP A 267 89.55 33.62 2.48
N LEU A 268 90.36 34.58 2.02
CA LEU A 268 89.89 35.66 1.16
C LEU A 268 89.43 35.11 -0.20
N GLU A 269 90.22 34.25 -0.84
CA GLU A 269 89.88 33.60 -2.11
C GLU A 269 88.62 32.74 -2.04
N ASP A 270 88.47 31.93 -0.99
CA ASP A 270 87.28 31.08 -0.82
C ASP A 270 86.03 31.90 -0.54
N THR A 271 86.16 33.00 0.22
CA THR A 271 85.05 33.94 0.45
C THR A 271 84.65 34.63 -0.85
N GLU A 272 85.63 35.06 -1.65
CA GLU A 272 85.41 35.66 -2.95
C GLU A 272 84.70 34.70 -3.92
N ARG A 273 85.11 33.41 -3.92
CA ARG A 273 84.49 32.35 -4.72
C ARG A 273 83.03 32.08 -4.31
N LEU A 274 82.77 31.95 -3.01
CA LEU A 274 81.42 31.75 -2.47
C LEU A 274 80.46 32.89 -2.84
N LEU A 275 80.95 34.14 -2.80
CA LEU A 275 80.17 35.28 -3.27
C LEU A 275 79.89 35.19 -4.78
N GLY A 276 80.89 34.80 -5.57
CA GLY A 276 80.74 34.51 -6.99
C GLY A 276 79.66 33.46 -7.29
N ASP A 277 79.62 32.36 -6.52
CA ASP A 277 78.63 31.28 -6.65
C ASP A 277 77.19 31.74 -6.35
N VAL A 278 77.03 32.74 -5.47
CA VAL A 278 75.75 33.40 -5.17
C VAL A 278 75.37 34.45 -6.26
N GLY A 279 76.19 34.57 -7.31
CA GLY A 279 75.98 35.51 -8.42
C GLY A 279 76.50 36.91 -8.16
N ILE A 280 77.32 37.09 -7.12
CA ILE A 280 77.88 38.37 -6.71
C ILE A 280 79.26 38.55 -7.36
N GLN A 281 79.31 39.24 -8.50
CA GLN A 281 80.58 39.53 -9.17
C GLN A 281 81.39 40.58 -8.39
N LEU A 282 82.57 40.21 -7.93
CA LEU A 282 83.52 41.10 -7.26
C LEU A 282 84.17 42.02 -8.28
N SER A 283 83.72 43.28 -8.35
CA SER A 283 84.42 44.29 -9.12
C SER A 283 85.78 44.55 -8.49
N SER A 284 86.84 44.70 -9.29
CA SER A 284 88.20 45.09 -8.88
C SER A 284 88.30 46.52 -8.35
N SER A 285 87.23 47.04 -7.74
CA SER A 285 87.10 48.39 -7.21
C SER A 285 87.49 48.42 -5.74
N ASP A 286 88.16 49.50 -5.36
CA ASP A 286 88.66 49.88 -4.02
C ASP A 286 87.59 49.91 -2.90
N LYS A 287 86.36 49.45 -3.16
CA LYS A 287 85.24 49.37 -2.19
C LYS A 287 85.04 47.97 -1.59
N GLY A 288 85.63 46.93 -2.20
CA GLY A 288 85.83 45.58 -1.65
C GLY A 288 84.61 44.82 -1.10
N LEU A 289 84.89 43.79 -0.29
CA LEU A 289 83.92 42.90 0.39
C LEU A 289 82.90 43.62 1.29
N SER A 290 83.22 44.82 1.81
CA SER A 290 82.34 45.52 2.74
C SER A 290 81.02 45.97 2.10
N LEU A 291 81.04 46.32 0.80
CA LEU A 291 79.85 46.72 0.07
C LEU A 291 78.88 45.55 -0.09
N TYR A 292 79.41 44.35 -0.33
CA TYR A 292 78.61 43.13 -0.46
C TYR A 292 78.02 42.66 0.87
N LEU A 293 78.78 42.78 1.97
CA LEU A 293 78.23 42.51 3.31
C LEU A 293 77.08 43.44 3.67
N LYS A 294 77.14 44.72 3.25
CA LYS A 294 76.01 45.66 3.40
C LYS A 294 74.80 45.24 2.57
N TYR A 295 75.01 44.88 1.31
CA TYR A 295 73.94 44.40 0.43
C TYR A 295 73.28 43.13 0.97
N LEU A 296 74.07 42.17 1.46
CA LEU A 296 73.57 40.92 2.05
C LEU A 296 72.72 41.18 3.29
N LEU A 297 73.16 42.10 4.16
CA LEU A 297 72.39 42.50 5.34
C LEU A 297 71.05 43.13 4.97
N GLU A 298 71.02 43.95 3.93
CA GLU A 298 69.79 44.60 3.45
C GLU A 298 68.83 43.60 2.80
N HIS A 299 69.35 42.66 2.02
CA HIS A 299 68.57 41.56 1.47
C HIS A 299 67.99 40.67 2.58
N TYR A 300 68.78 40.32 3.59
CA TYR A 300 68.31 39.56 4.75
C TYR A 300 67.15 40.27 5.44
N LYS A 301 67.28 41.58 5.74
CA LYS A 301 66.19 42.38 6.33
C LYS A 301 64.91 42.33 5.50
N LYS A 302 65.02 42.45 4.17
CA LYS A 302 63.88 42.35 3.25
C LYS A 302 63.21 40.98 3.33
N VAL A 303 63.97 39.90 3.23
CA VAL A 303 63.44 38.53 3.32
C VAL A 303 62.79 38.27 4.68
N THR A 304 63.38 38.77 5.77
CA THR A 304 62.79 38.66 7.11
C THR A 304 61.45 39.39 7.19
N SER A 305 61.36 40.61 6.65
CA SER A 305 60.10 41.38 6.65
C SER A 305 58.99 40.68 5.85
N GLN A 306 59.32 40.11 4.69
CA GLN A 306 58.36 39.35 3.86
C GLN A 306 57.88 38.09 4.56
N THR A 307 58.78 37.37 5.22
CA THR A 307 58.44 36.17 6.01
C THR A 307 57.47 36.54 7.14
N GLN A 308 57.69 37.65 7.84
CA GLN A 308 56.79 38.13 8.89
C GLN A 308 55.40 38.51 8.35
N GLU A 309 55.35 39.20 7.21
CA GLU A 309 54.08 39.57 6.57
C GLU A 309 53.27 38.32 6.15
N LEU A 310 53.94 37.32 5.57
CA LEU A 310 53.32 36.05 5.23
C LEU A 310 52.83 35.31 6.47
N GLN A 311 53.59 35.32 7.56
CA GLN A 311 53.17 34.73 8.83
C GLN A 311 51.87 35.36 9.35
N ILE A 312 51.76 36.70 9.30
CA ILE A 312 50.54 37.43 9.70
C ILE A 312 49.36 37.06 8.78
N LYS A 313 49.57 36.97 7.46
CA LYS A 313 48.53 36.54 6.51
C LYS A 313 48.05 35.12 6.77
N ILE A 314 48.95 34.20 7.09
CA ILE A 314 48.60 32.82 7.46
C ILE A 314 47.75 32.81 8.73
N SER A 315 48.18 33.50 9.79
CA SER A 315 47.45 33.54 11.05
C SER A 315 46.05 34.16 10.90
N SER A 316 45.94 35.30 10.21
CA SER A 316 44.64 35.95 9.95
C SER A 316 43.71 35.10 9.08
N SER A 317 44.25 34.42 8.06
CA SER A 317 43.46 33.48 7.25
C SER A 317 42.98 32.28 8.07
N GLN A 318 43.81 31.73 8.96
CA GLN A 318 43.44 30.62 9.83
C GLN A 318 42.34 31.02 10.82
N GLU A 319 42.43 32.23 11.39
CA GLU A 319 41.42 32.77 12.29
C GLU A 319 40.07 32.99 11.58
N THR A 320 40.11 33.54 10.36
CA THR A 320 38.91 33.71 9.53
C THR A 320 38.25 32.36 9.21
N GLN A 321 39.04 31.36 8.81
CA GLN A 321 38.52 30.00 8.56
C GLN A 321 37.91 29.38 9.82
N LYS A 322 38.54 29.56 10.97
CA LYS A 322 38.02 29.07 12.25
C LYS A 322 36.69 29.76 12.62
N SER A 323 36.59 31.07 12.42
CA SER A 323 35.36 31.83 12.65
C SER A 323 34.22 31.35 11.74
N LEU A 324 34.48 31.18 10.45
CA LEU A 324 33.49 30.69 9.48
C LEU A 324 33.01 29.28 9.83
N LEU A 325 33.91 28.39 10.25
CA LEU A 325 33.54 27.03 10.65
C LEU A 325 32.68 27.03 11.93
N GLN A 326 32.99 27.92 12.87
CA GLN A 326 32.24 28.07 14.11
C GLN A 326 30.84 28.65 13.86
N GLU A 327 30.73 29.63 12.96
CA GLU A 327 29.45 30.22 12.55
C GLU A 327 28.56 29.19 11.84
N ALA A 328 29.10 28.46 10.86
CA ALA A 328 28.38 27.38 10.17
C ALA A 328 27.89 26.28 11.14
N LEU A 329 28.68 25.96 12.18
CA LEU A 329 28.26 25.03 13.22
C LEU A 329 27.08 25.57 14.02
N GLN A 330 27.10 26.85 14.39
CA GLN A 330 26.00 27.49 15.11
C GLN A 330 24.72 27.55 14.27
N GLU A 331 24.82 27.90 13.00
CA GLU A 331 23.68 27.89 12.07
C GLU A 331 23.06 26.51 11.97
N HIS A 332 23.86 25.46 11.78
CA HIS A 332 23.37 24.08 11.74
C HIS A 332 22.69 23.64 13.05
N LEU A 333 23.19 24.07 14.20
CA LEU A 333 22.55 23.80 15.49
C LEU A 333 21.18 24.48 15.58
N ALA A 334 21.09 25.76 15.19
CA ALA A 334 19.84 26.50 15.18
C ALA A 334 18.81 25.91 14.20
N GLU A 335 19.24 25.50 13.00
CA GLU A 335 18.38 24.80 12.04
C GLU A 335 17.87 23.47 12.58
N LYS A 336 18.73 22.70 13.25
CA LYS A 336 18.35 21.43 13.88
C LYS A 336 17.34 21.62 15.01
N GLU A 337 17.50 22.67 15.82
CA GLU A 337 16.53 23.03 16.87
C GLU A 337 15.17 23.37 16.26
N LYS A 338 15.16 24.24 15.23
CA LYS A 338 13.94 24.60 14.50
C LYS A 338 13.24 23.37 13.90
N LEU A 339 13.96 22.47 13.25
CA LEU A 339 13.40 21.23 12.69
C LEU A 339 12.83 20.31 13.78
N ASN A 340 13.47 20.25 14.96
CA ASN A 340 12.95 19.48 16.09
C ASN A 340 11.65 20.08 16.64
N GLU A 341 11.56 21.41 16.75
CA GLU A 341 10.34 22.10 17.16
C GLU A 341 9.19 21.87 16.16
N GLU A 342 9.47 22.00 14.86
CA GLU A 342 8.48 21.73 13.81
C GLU A 342 7.99 20.28 13.86
N ARG A 343 8.90 19.31 14.08
CA ARG A 343 8.53 17.90 14.27
C ARG A 343 7.64 17.70 15.49
N LEU A 344 7.98 18.33 16.61
CA LEU A 344 7.19 18.22 17.85
C LEU A 344 5.78 18.79 17.64
N GLN A 345 5.65 19.95 16.99
CA GLN A 345 4.35 20.54 16.66
C GLN A 345 3.51 19.64 15.75
N GLN A 346 4.13 18.98 14.75
CA GLN A 346 3.43 18.01 13.91
C GLN A 346 2.97 16.79 14.71
N GLU A 347 3.81 16.29 15.61
CA GLU A 347 3.48 15.16 16.49
C GLU A 347 2.29 15.51 17.41
N GLU A 348 2.26 16.71 17.99
CA GLU A 348 1.13 17.18 18.79
C GLU A 348 -0.17 17.29 17.97
N LYS A 349 -0.10 17.83 16.74
CA LYS A 349 -1.24 17.87 15.81
C LYS A 349 -1.76 16.47 15.50
N LEU A 350 -0.87 15.50 15.24
CA LEU A 350 -1.27 14.12 15.02
C LEU A 350 -1.89 13.50 16.28
N ARG A 351 -1.31 13.73 17.46
CA ARG A 351 -1.85 13.25 18.74
C ARG A 351 -3.25 13.79 19.01
N THR A 352 -3.51 15.06 18.74
CA THR A 352 -4.87 15.64 18.89
C THR A 352 -5.85 15.03 17.89
N ARG A 353 -5.45 14.83 16.63
CA ARG A 353 -6.29 14.18 15.62
C ARG A 353 -6.62 12.74 15.98
N VAL A 354 -5.65 11.97 16.47
CA VAL A 354 -5.87 10.59 16.95
C VAL A 354 -6.86 10.57 18.11
N LYS A 355 -6.72 11.46 19.11
CA LYS A 355 -7.69 11.58 20.21
C LYS A 355 -9.10 11.88 19.70
N GLN A 356 -9.24 12.78 18.73
CA GLN A 356 -10.53 13.08 18.12
C GLN A 356 -11.14 11.85 17.43
N LEU A 357 -10.36 11.13 16.62
CA LEU A 357 -10.82 9.92 15.92
C LEU A 357 -11.21 8.81 16.90
N ILE A 358 -10.52 8.66 18.03
CA ILE A 358 -10.89 7.71 19.08
C ILE A 358 -12.27 8.05 19.65
N ASN A 359 -12.52 9.33 19.94
CA ASN A 359 -13.82 9.77 20.44
C ASN A 359 -14.94 9.59 19.41
N GLU A 360 -14.69 9.92 18.14
CA GLU A 360 -15.64 9.70 17.04
C GLU A 360 -15.95 8.21 16.87
N LYS A 361 -14.93 7.34 16.96
CA LYS A 361 -15.11 5.88 16.92
C LYS A 361 -15.97 5.40 18.08
N ALA A 362 -15.70 5.84 19.31
CA ALA A 362 -16.49 5.46 20.48
C ALA A 362 -17.96 5.90 20.35
N ALA A 363 -18.21 7.12 19.86
CA ALA A 363 -19.55 7.63 19.62
C ALA A 363 -20.30 6.83 18.52
N LEU A 364 -19.59 6.40 17.46
CA LEU A 364 -20.16 5.54 16.43
C LEU A 364 -20.47 4.14 16.96
N GLU A 365 -19.58 3.55 17.75
CA GLU A 365 -19.83 2.26 18.41
C GLU A 365 -21.07 2.34 19.31
N GLU A 366 -21.23 3.41 20.08
CA GLU A 366 -22.42 3.64 20.89
C GLU A 366 -23.69 3.71 20.03
N ARG A 367 -23.67 4.51 18.94
CA ARG A 367 -24.81 4.59 18.00
C ARG A 367 -25.16 3.24 17.38
N ILE A 368 -24.15 2.45 16.98
CA ILE A 368 -24.37 1.10 16.45
C ILE A 368 -25.05 0.22 17.49
N THR A 369 -24.62 0.27 18.75
CA THR A 369 -25.26 -0.53 19.82
C THR A 369 -26.69 -0.08 20.09
N GLN A 370 -26.95 1.23 20.11
CA GLN A 370 -28.29 1.78 20.30
C GLN A 370 -29.23 1.35 19.17
N GLU A 371 -28.78 1.45 17.90
CA GLU A 371 -29.60 1.07 16.75
C GLU A 371 -29.85 -0.44 16.70
N LYS A 372 -28.85 -1.25 17.07
CA LYS A 372 -29.03 -2.71 17.21
C LYS A 372 -30.07 -3.07 18.26
N ASN A 373 -30.09 -2.35 19.39
CA ASN A 373 -31.10 -2.56 20.44
C ASN A 373 -32.49 -2.16 19.95
N ARG A 374 -32.64 -1.01 19.29
CA ARG A 374 -33.92 -0.59 18.69
C ARG A 374 -34.43 -1.59 17.66
N ALA A 375 -33.56 -2.08 16.78
CA ALA A 375 -33.93 -3.09 15.79
C ALA A 375 -34.37 -4.41 16.45
N ARG A 376 -33.72 -4.81 17.54
CA ARG A 376 -34.14 -5.98 18.34
C ARG A 376 -35.51 -5.76 18.99
N GLU A 377 -35.73 -4.61 19.61
CA GLU A 377 -37.02 -4.26 20.22
C GLU A 377 -38.15 -4.27 19.19
N ALA A 378 -37.93 -3.66 18.01
CA ALA A 378 -38.90 -3.65 16.92
C ALA A 378 -39.20 -5.08 16.41
N LEU A 379 -38.17 -5.93 16.30
CA LEU A 379 -38.34 -7.33 15.92
C LEU A 379 -39.15 -8.11 16.95
N GLU A 380 -38.88 -7.92 18.24
CA GLU A 380 -39.64 -8.55 19.33
C GLU A 380 -41.11 -8.08 19.33
N GLU A 381 -41.36 -6.81 19.06
CA GLU A 381 -42.73 -6.28 18.97
C GLU A 381 -43.48 -6.88 17.77
N GLU A 382 -42.86 -6.96 16.60
CA GLU A 382 -43.46 -7.62 15.43
C GLU A 382 -43.71 -9.11 15.68
N GLN A 383 -42.79 -9.82 16.35
CA GLN A 383 -43.01 -11.21 16.75
C GLN A 383 -44.22 -11.35 17.68
N ARG A 384 -44.40 -10.45 18.65
CA ARG A 384 -45.58 -10.44 19.53
C ARG A 384 -46.86 -10.18 18.74
N ARG A 385 -46.85 -9.24 17.78
CA ARG A 385 -47.99 -8.95 16.90
C ARG A 385 -48.36 -10.17 16.05
N VAL A 386 -47.37 -10.84 15.46
CA VAL A 386 -47.57 -12.07 14.70
C VAL A 386 -48.19 -13.15 15.57
N GLN A 387 -47.64 -13.41 16.76
CA GLN A 387 -48.21 -14.40 17.69
C GLN A 387 -49.65 -14.09 18.09
N GLU A 388 -49.98 -12.81 18.33
CA GLU A 388 -51.34 -12.36 18.62
C GLU A 388 -52.28 -12.57 17.43
N LEU A 389 -51.84 -12.25 16.21
CA LEU A 389 -52.60 -12.51 14.99
C LEU A 389 -52.82 -14.00 14.74
N GLU A 390 -51.80 -14.84 14.96
CA GLU A 390 -51.90 -16.30 14.88
C GLU A 390 -52.94 -16.84 15.87
N LYS A 391 -52.91 -16.35 17.12
CA LYS A 391 -53.93 -16.70 18.12
C LYS A 391 -55.32 -16.28 17.63
N ARG A 392 -55.51 -15.05 17.15
CA ARG A 392 -56.81 -14.58 16.64
C ARG A 392 -57.31 -15.42 15.46
N LEU A 393 -56.44 -15.73 14.51
CA LEU A 393 -56.75 -16.59 13.37
C LEU A 393 -57.14 -18.00 13.84
N ALA A 394 -56.45 -18.57 14.83
CA ALA A 394 -56.81 -19.86 15.40
C ALA A 394 -58.20 -19.83 16.07
N HIS A 395 -58.52 -18.78 16.83
CA HIS A 395 -59.85 -18.60 17.42
C HIS A 395 -60.94 -18.44 16.34
N GLN A 396 -60.68 -17.64 15.30
CA GLN A 396 -61.61 -17.47 14.18
C GLN A 396 -61.84 -18.78 13.41
N LYS A 397 -60.79 -19.55 13.12
CA LYS A 397 -60.91 -20.88 12.50
C LYS A 397 -61.78 -21.80 13.34
N LYS A 398 -61.54 -21.87 14.66
CA LYS A 398 -62.34 -22.68 15.58
C LYS A 398 -63.81 -22.24 15.62
N ALA A 399 -64.07 -20.94 15.69
CA ALA A 399 -65.44 -20.42 15.67
C ALA A 399 -66.17 -20.70 14.35
N LEU A 400 -65.48 -20.60 13.21
CA LEU A 400 -66.03 -20.98 11.91
C LEU A 400 -66.32 -22.48 11.83
N GLU A 401 -65.42 -23.32 12.35
CA GLU A 401 -65.60 -24.77 12.38
C GLU A 401 -66.79 -25.17 13.28
N GLU A 402 -66.94 -24.54 14.46
CA GLU A 402 -68.10 -24.70 15.34
C GLU A 402 -69.40 -24.23 14.66
N SER A 403 -69.38 -23.06 14.00
CA SER A 403 -70.52 -22.55 13.24
C SER A 403 -70.90 -23.48 12.09
N PHE A 404 -69.92 -24.02 11.38
CA PHE A 404 -70.16 -24.98 10.29
C PHE A 404 -70.77 -26.28 10.82
N VAL A 405 -70.29 -26.78 11.96
CA VAL A 405 -70.88 -27.95 12.64
C VAL A 405 -72.32 -27.66 13.08
N GLN A 406 -72.58 -26.48 13.65
CA GLN A 406 -73.92 -26.08 14.06
C GLN A 406 -74.87 -25.95 12.87
N GLU A 407 -74.44 -25.31 11.79
CA GLU A 407 -75.25 -25.15 10.58
C GLU A 407 -75.52 -26.50 9.92
N LYS A 408 -74.52 -27.38 9.86
CA LYS A 408 -74.70 -28.77 9.40
C LYS A 408 -75.74 -29.52 10.24
N ARG A 409 -75.79 -29.32 11.56
CA ARG A 409 -76.83 -29.90 12.42
C ARG A 409 -78.21 -29.32 12.10
N ARG A 410 -78.33 -28.00 11.97
CA ARG A 410 -79.61 -27.34 11.60
C ARG A 410 -80.13 -27.83 10.26
N VAL A 411 -79.28 -27.91 9.24
CA VAL A 411 -79.63 -28.45 7.92
C VAL A 411 -80.07 -29.91 8.03
N LYS A 412 -79.40 -30.72 8.86
CA LYS A 412 -79.80 -32.11 9.09
C LYS A 412 -81.16 -32.21 9.79
N GLU A 413 -81.41 -31.42 10.83
CA GLU A 413 -82.69 -31.36 11.54
C GLU A 413 -83.83 -30.90 10.62
N ALA A 414 -83.60 -29.85 9.83
CA ALA A 414 -84.56 -29.37 8.83
C ALA A 414 -84.86 -30.43 7.76
N LEU A 415 -83.84 -31.16 7.30
CA LEU A 415 -84.01 -32.28 6.38
C LEU A 415 -84.84 -33.41 7.01
N GLU A 416 -84.59 -33.77 8.27
CA GLU A 416 -85.36 -34.78 9.00
C GLU A 416 -86.81 -34.34 9.25
N GLU A 417 -87.06 -33.05 9.46
CA GLU A 417 -88.41 -32.48 9.58
C GLU A 417 -89.16 -32.49 8.24
N GLU A 418 -88.52 -32.08 7.14
CA GLU A 418 -89.10 -32.20 5.80
C GLU A 418 -89.38 -33.65 5.44
N GLN A 419 -88.48 -34.58 5.75
CA GLN A 419 -88.73 -36.01 5.61
C GLN A 419 -89.91 -36.50 6.46
N ARG A 420 -90.16 -35.91 7.64
CA ARG A 420 -91.37 -36.21 8.43
C ARG A 420 -92.62 -35.66 7.77
N ARG A 421 -92.59 -34.42 7.26
CA ARG A 421 -93.71 -33.80 6.53
C ARG A 421 -94.07 -34.58 5.28
N VAL A 422 -93.07 -35.00 4.50
CA VAL A 422 -93.27 -35.86 3.32
C VAL A 422 -93.93 -37.18 3.74
N ARG A 423 -93.42 -37.86 4.78
CA ARG A 423 -94.05 -39.09 5.30
C ARG A 423 -95.48 -38.86 5.78
N GLU A 424 -95.78 -37.73 6.42
CA GLU A 424 -97.13 -37.41 6.85
C GLU A 424 -98.06 -37.13 5.67
N LEU A 425 -97.57 -36.44 4.63
CA LEU A 425 -98.29 -36.23 3.37
C LEU A 425 -98.53 -37.55 2.63
N GLU A 426 -97.54 -38.45 2.58
CA GLU A 426 -97.67 -39.81 2.03
C GLU A 426 -98.75 -40.60 2.78
N ASN A 427 -98.77 -40.55 4.11
CA ASN A 427 -99.81 -41.19 4.92
C ASN A 427 -101.19 -40.58 4.65
N ARG A 428 -101.30 -39.25 4.56
CA ARG A 428 -102.56 -38.57 4.21
C ARG A 428 -103.07 -38.95 2.83
N LEU A 429 -102.19 -39.01 1.83
CA LEU A 429 -102.53 -39.47 0.48
C LEU A 429 -102.98 -40.93 0.49
N THR A 430 -102.34 -41.77 1.30
CA THR A 430 -102.73 -43.18 1.48
C THR A 430 -104.14 -43.29 2.09
N CYS A 431 -104.42 -42.56 3.17
CA CYS A 431 -105.76 -42.52 3.76
C CYS A 431 -106.81 -41.97 2.78
N GLN A 432 -106.48 -40.94 1.98
CA GLN A 432 -107.38 -40.44 0.94
C GLN A 432 -107.66 -41.50 -0.13
N LYS A 433 -106.63 -42.25 -0.55
CA LYS A 433 -106.77 -43.36 -1.49
C LYS A 433 -107.69 -44.45 -0.93
N GLU A 434 -107.51 -44.84 0.33
CA GLU A 434 -108.38 -45.83 1.01
C GLU A 434 -109.83 -45.36 1.11
N VAL A 435 -110.07 -44.08 1.43
CA VAL A 435 -111.41 -43.50 1.46
C VAL A 435 -112.05 -43.51 0.07
N LEU A 436 -111.30 -43.14 -0.98
CA LEU A 436 -111.78 -43.23 -2.36
C LEU A 436 -112.08 -44.68 -2.77
N GLU A 437 -111.23 -45.63 -2.41
CA GLU A 437 -111.46 -47.06 -2.68
C GLU A 437 -112.69 -47.60 -1.92
N SER A 438 -112.90 -47.18 -0.67
CA SER A 438 -114.10 -47.50 0.13
C SER A 438 -115.37 -46.92 -0.50
N ASN A 439 -115.32 -45.66 -0.95
CA ASN A 439 -116.43 -45.00 -1.65
C ASN A 439 -116.73 -45.67 -3.00
N VAL A 440 -115.72 -46.01 -3.80
CA VAL A 440 -115.89 -46.78 -5.05
C VAL A 440 -116.49 -48.15 -4.75
N SER A 441 -116.06 -48.81 -3.68
CA SER A 441 -116.62 -50.09 -3.25
C SER A 441 -118.07 -49.99 -2.78
N HIS A 442 -118.42 -48.91 -2.08
CA HIS A 442 -119.78 -48.58 -1.67
C HIS A 442 -120.68 -48.33 -2.89
N GLU A 443 -120.26 -47.47 -3.82
CA GLU A 443 -121.01 -47.20 -5.06
C GLU A 443 -121.16 -48.46 -5.92
N LYS A 444 -120.13 -49.32 -5.98
CA LYS A 444 -120.21 -50.63 -6.65
C LYS A 444 -121.22 -51.57 -5.99
N ARG A 445 -121.33 -51.57 -4.65
CA ARG A 445 -122.37 -52.33 -3.93
C ARG A 445 -123.76 -51.79 -4.22
N LYS A 446 -123.94 -50.48 -4.17
CA LYS A 446 -125.20 -49.80 -4.48
C LYS A 446 -125.66 -50.06 -5.92
N ALA A 447 -124.74 -50.04 -6.89
CA ALA A 447 -125.02 -50.42 -8.27
C ALA A 447 -125.38 -51.91 -8.43
N LYS A 448 -124.71 -52.81 -7.68
CA LYS A 448 -125.08 -54.23 -7.66
C LYS A 448 -126.48 -54.46 -7.10
N GLU A 449 -126.83 -53.81 -5.98
CA GLU A 449 -128.17 -53.90 -5.39
C GLU A 449 -129.24 -53.37 -6.35
N ALA A 450 -128.99 -52.26 -7.05
CA ALA A 450 -129.88 -51.73 -8.08
C ALA A 450 -130.08 -52.73 -9.25
N ILE A 451 -129.01 -53.40 -9.70
CA ILE A 451 -129.10 -54.47 -10.70
C ILE A 451 -129.90 -55.66 -10.17
N GLU A 452 -129.72 -56.05 -8.91
CA GLU A 452 -130.45 -57.15 -8.28
C GLU A 452 -131.95 -56.85 -8.17
N THR A 453 -132.32 -55.61 -7.80
CA THR A 453 -133.72 -55.17 -7.77
C THR A 453 -134.33 -55.18 -9.16
N GLU A 454 -133.56 -54.81 -10.18
CA GLU A 454 -134.07 -54.79 -11.55
C GLU A 454 -134.14 -56.19 -12.17
N LYS A 455 -133.26 -57.11 -11.78
CA LYS A 455 -133.42 -58.54 -12.08
C LYS A 455 -134.70 -59.12 -11.48
N ARG A 456 -135.05 -58.78 -10.24
CA ARG A 456 -136.32 -59.24 -9.63
C ARG A 456 -137.53 -58.68 -10.38
N ARG A 457 -137.47 -57.42 -10.81
CA ARG A 457 -138.51 -56.79 -11.63
C ARG A 457 -138.66 -57.44 -13.00
N VAL A 458 -137.55 -57.79 -13.65
CA VAL A 458 -137.57 -58.57 -14.91
C VAL A 458 -138.16 -59.96 -14.67
N GLN A 459 -137.82 -60.63 -13.57
CA GLN A 459 -138.39 -61.93 -13.23
C GLN A 459 -139.91 -61.86 -12.98
N ASP A 460 -140.39 -60.82 -12.30
CA ASP A 460 -141.81 -60.59 -12.06
C ASP A 460 -142.56 -60.27 -13.37
N LEU A 461 -141.94 -59.50 -14.27
CA LEU A 461 -142.48 -59.24 -15.61
C LEU A 461 -142.51 -60.50 -16.48
N GLU A 462 -141.50 -61.38 -16.40
CA GLU A 462 -141.53 -62.70 -17.04
C GLU A 462 -142.67 -63.56 -16.52
N ASN A 463 -142.89 -63.61 -15.20
CA ASN A 463 -143.98 -64.37 -14.58
C ASN A 463 -145.37 -63.84 -14.98
N HIS A 464 -145.53 -62.53 -15.13
CA HIS A 464 -146.76 -61.95 -15.66
C HIS A 464 -147.00 -62.29 -17.14
N LEU A 465 -145.94 -62.41 -17.94
CA LEU A 465 -146.02 -62.80 -19.35
C LEU A 465 -146.44 -64.29 -19.52
N THR A 466 -146.00 -65.18 -18.62
CA THR A 466 -146.45 -66.58 -18.59
C THR A 466 -147.91 -66.71 -18.15
N GLN A 467 -148.34 -65.95 -17.13
CA GLN A 467 -149.76 -65.92 -16.72
C GLN A 467 -150.66 -65.35 -17.81
N GLN A 468 -150.20 -64.34 -18.56
CA GLN A 468 -150.96 -63.77 -19.68
C GLN A 468 -151.10 -64.77 -20.85
N LYS A 469 -150.08 -65.61 -21.09
CA LYS A 469 -150.16 -66.72 -22.05
C LYS A 469 -151.21 -67.76 -21.66
N GLU A 470 -151.23 -68.22 -20.41
CA GLU A 470 -152.22 -69.21 -19.93
C GLU A 470 -153.67 -68.68 -19.99
N ILE A 471 -153.89 -67.39 -19.68
CA ILE A 471 -155.21 -66.77 -19.77
C ILE A 471 -155.69 -66.69 -21.23
N SER A 472 -154.79 -66.38 -22.17
CA SER A 472 -155.11 -66.34 -23.61
C SER A 472 -155.40 -67.74 -24.18
N GLU A 473 -154.72 -68.78 -23.70
CA GLU A 473 -154.97 -70.16 -24.13
C GLU A 473 -156.30 -70.72 -23.58
N SER A 474 -156.68 -70.37 -22.34
CA SER A 474 -157.98 -70.77 -21.77
C SER A 474 -159.18 -70.09 -22.45
N SER A 475 -159.03 -68.83 -22.87
CA SER A 475 -160.07 -68.08 -23.59
C SER A 475 -160.33 -68.65 -24.99
N ILE A 476 -159.29 -69.12 -25.68
CA ILE A 476 -159.42 -69.79 -27.00
C ILE A 476 -160.11 -71.16 -26.85
N ALA A 477 -159.84 -71.90 -25.76
CA ALA A 477 -160.50 -73.17 -25.49
C ALA A 477 -162.00 -73.01 -25.18
N HIS A 478 -162.38 -71.97 -24.43
CA HIS A 478 -163.77 -71.66 -24.10
C HIS A 478 -164.59 -71.21 -25.33
N GLU A 479 -164.03 -70.41 -26.23
CA GLU A 479 -164.65 -70.03 -27.52
C GLU A 479 -164.87 -71.24 -28.44
N LYS A 480 -163.89 -72.18 -28.50
CA LYS A 480 -164.02 -73.43 -29.27
C LYS A 480 -165.14 -74.36 -28.79
N GLN A 481 -165.42 -74.38 -27.48
CA GLN A 481 -166.49 -75.21 -26.90
C GLN A 481 -167.89 -74.63 -27.20
N LYS A 482 -168.04 -73.30 -27.13
CA LYS A 482 -169.28 -72.59 -27.51
C LYS A 482 -169.64 -72.78 -29.00
N ALA A 483 -168.65 -72.81 -29.89
CA ALA A 483 -168.88 -73.04 -31.31
C ALA A 483 -169.36 -74.47 -31.62
N LYS A 484 -168.94 -75.48 -30.84
CA LYS A 484 -169.39 -76.87 -31.00
C LYS A 484 -170.84 -77.08 -30.53
N GLU A 485 -171.25 -76.45 -29.43
CA GLU A 485 -172.62 -76.57 -28.91
C GLU A 485 -173.65 -75.82 -29.79
N ALA A 486 -173.24 -74.75 -30.47
CA ALA A 486 -174.08 -74.05 -31.44
C ALA A 486 -174.37 -74.90 -32.70
N ILE A 487 -173.40 -75.69 -33.16
CA ILE A 487 -173.55 -76.62 -34.29
C ILE A 487 -174.47 -77.80 -33.94
N GLU A 488 -174.42 -78.30 -32.71
CA GLU A 488 -175.29 -79.41 -32.24
C GLU A 488 -176.77 -78.98 -32.11
N LYS A 489 -177.02 -77.70 -31.75
CA LYS A 489 -178.37 -77.13 -31.62
C LYS A 489 -179.05 -76.87 -32.97
N GLU A 490 -178.28 -76.43 -33.98
CA GLU A 490 -178.77 -76.30 -35.36
C GLU A 490 -179.01 -77.66 -36.01
N ARG A 491 -178.20 -78.68 -35.71
CA ARG A 491 -178.40 -80.04 -36.23
C ARG A 491 -179.71 -80.69 -35.75
N ARG A 492 -180.17 -80.40 -34.53
CA ARG A 492 -181.47 -80.87 -34.00
C ARG A 492 -182.67 -80.13 -34.58
N ARG A 493 -182.51 -78.86 -34.99
CA ARG A 493 -183.55 -78.08 -35.68
C ARG A 493 -183.73 -78.50 -37.13
N ALA A 494 -182.64 -78.85 -37.81
CA ALA A 494 -182.70 -79.40 -39.17
C ALA A 494 -183.45 -80.75 -39.23
N GLN A 495 -183.32 -81.58 -38.20
CA GLN A 495 -183.95 -82.92 -38.16
C GLN A 495 -185.45 -82.89 -37.78
N ASP A 496 -185.93 -81.79 -37.18
CA ASP A 496 -187.34 -81.61 -36.81
C ASP A 496 -188.17 -80.96 -37.95
N LEU A 497 -187.50 -80.22 -38.84
CA LEU A 497 -188.09 -79.70 -40.08
C LEU A 497 -188.18 -80.77 -41.19
N GLU A 498 -187.37 -81.82 -41.11
CA GLU A 498 -187.36 -82.97 -42.04
C GLU A 498 -188.62 -83.86 -41.91
N ASN A 499 -189.33 -83.80 -40.77
CA ASN A 499 -190.54 -84.61 -40.53
C ASN A 499 -191.87 -83.89 -40.82
N ARG A 500 -191.87 -82.60 -41.18
CA ARG A 500 -193.11 -81.80 -41.38
C ARG A 500 -193.42 -81.45 -42.84
N LEU A 501 -192.64 -81.91 -43.82
CA LEU A 501 -192.84 -81.62 -45.25
C LEU A 501 -193.01 -82.89 -46.11
N THR A 502 -193.83 -83.83 -45.63
CA THR A 502 -194.36 -84.99 -46.37
C THR A 502 -195.89 -84.93 -46.55
N GLN A 503 -196.43 -83.74 -46.84
CA GLN A 503 -197.74 -83.53 -47.49
C GLN A 503 -197.65 -82.34 -48.46
N GLN A 504 -197.72 -82.64 -49.77
CA GLN A 504 -197.84 -81.74 -50.95
C GLN A 504 -196.56 -80.96 -51.35
N GLN A 505 -195.50 -81.59 -51.90
CA GLN A 505 -195.25 -82.05 -53.28
C GLN A 505 -195.01 -80.96 -54.36
N GLU A 506 -193.85 -81.11 -55.03
CA GLU A 506 -193.50 -80.79 -56.44
C GLU A 506 -192.59 -79.58 -56.80
N VAL A 507 -191.55 -79.95 -57.58
CA VAL A 507 -190.76 -79.21 -58.59
C VAL A 507 -189.35 -78.67 -58.23
N ARG A 508 -188.36 -79.51 -58.60
CA ARG A 508 -187.03 -79.25 -59.24
C ARG A 508 -185.95 -78.39 -58.55
N ALA A 509 -184.94 -79.10 -58.02
CA ALA A 509 -183.52 -79.18 -58.45
C ALA A 509 -182.99 -78.25 -59.59
N PRO A 510 -181.66 -78.22 -59.87
CA PRO A 510 -180.42 -78.27 -59.06
C PRO A 510 -179.47 -77.10 -59.48
N GLY A 511 -178.23 -76.87 -59.06
CA GLY A 511 -177.22 -77.54 -58.25
C GLY A 511 -175.80 -77.10 -58.69
N THR A 512 -174.78 -77.52 -57.92
CA THR A 512 -173.35 -77.80 -58.32
C THR A 512 -172.42 -76.66 -58.77
N PRO A 513 -171.06 -76.85 -58.81
CA PRO A 513 -170.16 -77.74 -58.04
C PRO A 513 -168.77 -77.16 -57.61
N ALA A 514 -168.12 -77.90 -56.70
CA ALA A 514 -166.73 -78.43 -56.64
C ALA A 514 -165.39 -77.60 -56.67
N GLU A 515 -164.46 -78.10 -55.84
CA GLU A 515 -163.01 -78.40 -56.07
C GLU A 515 -161.94 -77.26 -56.02
N PRO A 516 -160.59 -77.49 -55.89
CA PRO A 516 -159.77 -78.73 -55.75
C PRO A 516 -158.57 -78.61 -54.71
N PRO A 517 -157.32 -79.18 -54.85
CA PRO A 517 -156.64 -79.95 -53.76
C PRO A 517 -155.12 -79.59 -53.46
N GLY A 518 -154.49 -80.30 -52.51
CA GLY A 518 -153.14 -80.94 -52.57
C GLY A 518 -151.77 -80.19 -52.46
N LYS A 519 -150.96 -80.54 -51.41
CA LYS A 519 -149.46 -80.76 -51.30
C LYS A 519 -148.45 -79.65 -51.77
N PRO A 520 -147.09 -79.72 -51.60
CA PRO A 520 -146.14 -80.54 -50.77
C PRO A 520 -144.96 -79.76 -50.05
N GLY A 521 -144.19 -80.48 -49.18
CA GLY A 521 -142.70 -80.64 -49.11
C GLY A 521 -141.59 -79.54 -49.18
N LEU A 522 -140.63 -79.65 -48.23
CA LEU A 522 -139.14 -79.50 -48.26
C LEU A 522 -138.40 -78.12 -48.36
N GLY A 523 -137.47 -77.87 -47.40
CA GLY A 523 -136.06 -77.50 -47.71
C GLY A 523 -135.39 -76.23 -47.11
N ARG A 524 -134.40 -76.44 -46.20
CA ARG A 524 -133.09 -75.74 -45.95
C ARG A 524 -132.96 -74.21 -45.63
N GLN A 525 -132.31 -73.92 -44.47
CA GLN A 525 -131.00 -73.22 -44.19
C GLN A 525 -130.55 -71.95 -44.98
N PRO A 526 -129.53 -71.15 -44.53
CA PRO A 526 -128.83 -71.04 -43.24
C PRO A 526 -128.42 -69.60 -42.75
N SER A 527 -127.82 -69.54 -41.55
CA SER A 527 -126.68 -68.69 -41.07
C SER A 527 -126.52 -67.18 -41.36
N GLY A 528 -126.33 -66.40 -40.28
CA GLY A 528 -124.99 -65.81 -40.02
C GLY A 528 -124.81 -64.28 -39.95
N LEU A 529 -124.55 -63.78 -38.73
CA LEU A 529 -123.45 -62.88 -38.31
C LEU A 529 -123.40 -61.43 -38.84
N CYS A 530 -123.62 -60.42 -37.99
CA CYS A 530 -122.65 -59.70 -37.12
C CYS A 530 -121.75 -58.68 -37.86
N LEU A 531 -121.79 -57.41 -37.43
CA LEU A 531 -120.67 -56.75 -36.73
C LEU A 531 -121.01 -55.31 -36.30
N CYS A 532 -120.93 -55.10 -34.98
CA CYS A 532 -120.87 -53.85 -34.23
C CYS A 532 -119.77 -52.91 -34.78
N GLY A 533 -119.76 -51.61 -34.53
CA GLY A 533 -120.53 -50.74 -33.66
C GLY A 533 -119.74 -49.44 -33.69
N SER A 534 -120.28 -48.43 -34.37
CA SER A 534 -119.62 -47.16 -34.60
C SER A 534 -120.36 -46.05 -33.87
N LEU A 535 -119.55 -45.29 -33.13
CA LEU A 535 -119.54 -43.83 -33.12
C LEU A 535 -120.86 -43.09 -32.83
N ALA A 536 -120.80 -42.45 -31.67
CA ALA A 536 -120.87 -41.00 -31.50
C ALA A 536 -122.12 -40.47 -30.78
N VAL A 537 -121.84 -39.52 -29.88
CA VAL A 537 -122.72 -38.47 -29.35
C VAL A 537 -123.73 -38.96 -28.29
N GLY A 538 -123.80 -38.44 -27.06
CA GLY A 538 -123.09 -37.43 -26.28
C GLY A 538 -123.70 -37.52 -24.88
N HIS A 539 -122.92 -37.73 -23.82
CA HIS A 539 -122.33 -36.66 -22.99
C HIS A 539 -121.18 -37.21 -22.15
#